data_AF-Q9BED5-F1
#
_entry.id   AF-Q9BED5-F1
#
_cell.length_a   1.000
_cell.length_b   1.000
_cell.length_c   1.000
_cell.angle_alpha   90.00
_cell.angle_beta   90.00
_cell.angle_gamma   90.00
#
_symmetry.space_group_name_H-M   'P 1'
#
loop_
_entity.id
_entity.type
_entity.pdbx_description
1 polymer ?
#
loop_
_entity_poly.entity_id
_entity_poly.type
_entity_poly.pdbx_seq_one_letter_code
_entity_poly.pdbx_strand_id
1 'polypeptide(L)'
;KGGMEKSALESTVCVTNVRSFTSAFLFSIEVQVTIGFGGRMMTEECPLAITVLILQNVVGLIINAVMLGCIFMKTAQAHRRAETLIFSRHAVIAVRNGKLCFMFRVGDLRKSMIISASVR
;
A
#
# COMPACT_ATOMS: atom_id res chain seq x y z
N LYS A 1 9.77 -63.54 -5.74
CA LYS A 1 8.92 -62.95 -4.69
C LYS A 1 9.65 -61.73 -4.14
N GLY A 2 9.50 -60.60 -4.82
CA GLY A 2 10.08 -59.32 -4.42
C GLY A 2 9.10 -58.52 -3.57
N GLY A 3 9.63 -57.65 -2.72
CA GLY A 3 8.81 -56.69 -1.99
C GLY A 3 9.39 -56.34 -0.63
N MET A 4 10.58 -55.75 -0.65
CA MET A 4 11.32 -55.25 0.49
C MET A 4 10.49 -54.18 1.23
N GLU A 5 10.15 -54.51 2.47
CA GLU A 5 9.94 -53.64 3.63
C GLU A 5 10.32 -52.16 3.38
N LYS A 6 9.32 -51.31 3.09
CA LYS A 6 9.42 -49.85 3.18
C LYS A 6 8.20 -49.31 3.93
N SER A 7 8.16 -49.61 5.21
CA SER A 7 7.39 -48.85 6.20
C SER A 7 8.08 -47.51 6.46
N ALA A 8 7.73 -46.48 5.70
CA ALA A 8 8.12 -45.10 5.96
C ALA A 8 6.92 -44.16 5.73
N LEU A 9 6.12 -44.01 6.79
CA LEU A 9 5.20 -42.90 7.07
C LEU A 9 4.35 -42.40 5.88
N GLU A 10 3.15 -42.94 5.70
CA GLU A 10 2.06 -42.32 4.94
C GLU A 10 1.64 -41.03 5.66
N SER A 11 2.46 -39.99 5.52
CA SER A 11 2.21 -38.68 6.10
C SER A 11 1.23 -37.97 5.20
N THR A 12 0.04 -37.71 5.69
CA THR A 12 -0.90 -36.80 5.06
C THR A 12 -0.23 -35.42 4.90
N VAL A 13 0.14 -35.06 3.66
CA VAL A 13 0.83 -33.80 3.37
C VAL A 13 -0.20 -32.73 3.04
N CYS A 14 -0.26 -31.65 3.82
CA CYS A 14 -1.20 -30.53 3.59
C CYS A 14 -0.77 -29.58 2.44
N VAL A 15 0.54 -29.44 2.21
CA VAL A 15 1.12 -28.61 1.14
C VAL A 15 2.33 -29.32 0.56
N THR A 16 2.35 -29.51 -0.76
CA THR A 16 3.43 -30.20 -1.46
C THR A 16 4.72 -29.38 -1.48
N ASN A 17 5.87 -30.05 -1.50
CA ASN A 17 7.20 -29.43 -1.59
C ASN A 17 7.56 -28.43 -0.47
N VAL A 18 6.94 -28.56 0.71
CA VAL A 18 7.36 -27.85 1.93
C VAL A 18 8.32 -28.73 2.72
N ARG A 19 9.60 -28.34 2.74
CA ARG A 19 10.70 -29.10 3.39
C ARG A 19 11.38 -28.33 4.53
N SER A 20 11.13 -27.03 4.62
CA SER A 20 11.73 -26.13 5.62
C SER A 20 10.85 -24.89 5.82
N PHE A 21 11.10 -24.12 6.88
CA PHE A 21 10.44 -22.85 7.14
C PHE A 21 10.53 -21.90 5.93
N THR A 22 11.68 -21.83 5.26
CA THR A 22 11.85 -21.00 4.06
C THR A 22 10.89 -21.39 2.94
N SER A 23 10.66 -22.69 2.70
CA SER A 23 9.70 -23.13 1.69
C SER A 23 8.25 -22.82 2.06
N ALA A 24 7.91 -22.85 3.36
CA ALA A 24 6.58 -22.44 3.83
C ALA A 24 6.39 -20.92 3.70
N PHE A 25 7.41 -20.13 4.00
CA PHE A 25 7.40 -18.68 3.84
C PHE A 25 7.25 -18.26 2.36
N LEU A 26 7.95 -18.94 1.45
CA LEU A 26 7.80 -18.73 0.01
C LEU A 26 6.38 -19.05 -0.46
N PHE A 27 5.80 -20.18 -0.02
CA PHE A 27 4.39 -20.50 -0.30
C PHE A 27 3.43 -19.42 0.22
N SER A 28 3.65 -18.93 1.44
CA SER A 28 2.85 -17.83 2.02
C SER A 28 2.89 -16.56 1.16
N ILE A 29 4.06 -16.17 0.65
CA ILE A 29 4.19 -15.00 -0.25
C ILE A 29 3.53 -15.28 -1.60
N GLU A 30 3.75 -16.48 -2.17
CA GLU A 30 3.17 -16.88 -3.45
C GLU A 30 1.64 -16.77 -3.43
N VAL A 31 1.00 -17.18 -2.33
CA VAL A 31 -0.45 -17.07 -2.16
C VAL A 31 -0.87 -15.64 -1.87
N GLN A 32 -0.22 -14.95 -0.94
CA GLN A 32 -0.63 -13.61 -0.51
C GLN A 32 -0.52 -12.55 -1.62
N VAL A 33 0.47 -12.69 -2.50
CA VAL A 33 0.67 -11.80 -3.67
C VAL A 33 0.02 -12.39 -4.92
N THR A 34 -0.65 -13.54 -4.82
CA THR A 34 -1.35 -14.23 -5.91
C THR A 34 -0.44 -14.57 -7.11
N ILE A 35 0.83 -14.91 -6.85
CA ILE A 35 1.79 -15.29 -7.89
C ILE A 35 1.50 -16.70 -8.42
N GLY A 36 1.33 -17.66 -7.51
CA GLY A 36 0.89 -19.02 -7.84
C GLY A 36 1.80 -19.79 -8.81
N PHE A 37 3.11 -19.93 -8.52
CA PHE A 37 4.04 -20.64 -9.40
C PHE A 37 3.71 -22.13 -9.64
N GLY A 38 2.86 -22.74 -8.81
CA GLY A 38 2.40 -24.13 -8.96
C GLY A 38 3.40 -25.20 -8.49
N GLY A 39 4.63 -24.82 -8.13
CA GLY A 39 5.62 -25.76 -7.57
C GLY A 39 5.31 -26.22 -6.13
N ARG A 40 4.50 -25.45 -5.40
CA ARG A 40 3.97 -25.76 -4.06
C ARG A 40 2.45 -25.63 -4.13
N MET A 41 1.75 -26.71 -3.86
CA MET A 41 0.30 -26.78 -4.02
C MET A 41 -0.36 -27.30 -2.76
N MET A 42 -1.52 -26.72 -2.48
CA MET A 42 -2.36 -27.13 -1.37
C MET A 42 -3.09 -28.44 -1.68
N THR A 43 -3.20 -29.34 -0.72
CA THR A 43 -3.98 -30.58 -0.81
C THR A 43 -5.28 -30.49 0.00
N GLU A 44 -6.24 -31.37 -0.29
CA GLU A 44 -7.57 -31.39 0.36
C GLU A 44 -7.58 -32.14 1.70
N GLU A 45 -6.45 -32.72 2.08
CA GLU A 45 -6.35 -33.63 3.22
C GLU A 45 -6.45 -32.93 4.59
N CYS A 46 -6.16 -31.62 4.62
CA CYS A 46 -6.03 -30.85 5.85
C CYS A 46 -6.99 -29.64 5.87
N PRO A 47 -8.22 -29.77 6.39
CA PRO A 47 -9.19 -28.67 6.42
C PRO A 47 -8.74 -27.47 7.27
N LEU A 48 -7.93 -27.74 8.30
CA LEU A 48 -7.32 -26.68 9.12
C LEU A 48 -6.37 -25.80 8.29
N ALA A 49 -5.59 -26.39 7.39
CA ALA A 49 -4.71 -25.64 6.50
C ALA A 49 -5.53 -24.75 5.54
N ILE A 50 -6.71 -25.21 5.10
CA ILE A 50 -7.58 -24.46 4.18
C ILE A 50 -8.11 -23.22 4.90
N THR A 51 -8.57 -23.43 6.13
CA THR A 51 -9.11 -22.36 6.97
C THR A 51 -8.04 -21.30 7.26
N VAL A 52 -6.81 -21.71 7.60
CA VAL A 52 -5.68 -20.78 7.80
C VAL A 52 -5.35 -20.01 6.53
N LEU A 53 -5.35 -20.66 5.37
CA LEU A 53 -5.08 -20.02 4.09
C LEU A 53 -6.14 -18.97 3.76
N ILE A 54 -7.43 -19.28 3.98
CA ILE A 54 -8.53 -18.34 3.77
C ILE A 54 -8.39 -17.12 4.69
N LEU A 55 -8.15 -17.35 5.99
CA LEU A 55 -7.95 -16.27 6.95
C LEU A 55 -6.76 -15.39 6.58
N GLN A 56 -5.64 -15.99 6.17
CA GLN A 56 -4.47 -15.26 5.68
C GLN A 56 -4.81 -14.37 4.49
N ASN A 57 -5.55 -14.88 3.50
CA ASN A 57 -5.95 -14.11 2.33
C ASN A 57 -6.88 -12.95 2.70
N VAL A 58 -7.88 -13.18 3.55
CA VAL A 58 -8.81 -12.12 4.00
C VAL A 58 -8.06 -11.01 4.73
N VAL A 59 -7.21 -11.36 5.69
CA VAL A 59 -6.41 -10.36 6.44
C VAL A 59 -5.43 -9.64 5.52
N GLY A 60 -4.76 -10.37 4.62
CA GLY A 60 -3.83 -9.80 3.64
C GLY A 60 -4.50 -8.79 2.71
N LEU A 61 -5.71 -9.08 2.23
CA LEU A 61 -6.49 -8.17 1.39
C LEU A 61 -6.91 -6.90 2.14
N ILE A 62 -7.33 -7.02 3.41
CA ILE A 62 -7.69 -5.86 4.24
C ILE A 62 -6.46 -4.95 4.42
N ILE A 63 -5.31 -5.51 4.78
CA ILE A 63 -4.06 -4.74 4.98
C ILE A 63 -3.65 -4.05 3.67
N ASN A 64 -3.71 -4.77 2.54
CA ASN A 64 -3.37 -4.21 1.24
C ASN A 64 -4.29 -3.04 0.86
N ALA A 65 -5.60 -3.19 1.05
CA ALA A 65 -6.58 -2.15 0.78
C ALA A 65 -6.34 -0.89 1.65
N VAL A 66 -6.08 -1.09 2.95
CA VAL A 66 -5.77 0.02 3.87
C VAL A 66 -4.47 0.72 3.45
N MET A 67 -3.40 -0.03 3.16
CA MET A 67 -2.12 0.55 2.75
C MET A 67 -2.27 1.35 1.45
N LEU A 68 -2.94 0.79 0.44
CA LEU A 68 -3.20 1.49 -0.82
C LEU A 68 -4.04 2.75 -0.60
N GLY A 69 -5.06 2.69 0.26
CA GLY A 69 -5.88 3.84 0.64
C GLY A 69 -5.08 4.94 1.33
N CYS A 70 -4.20 4.59 2.28
CA CYS A 70 -3.31 5.53 2.96
C CYS A 70 -2.32 6.17 1.98
N ILE A 71 -1.72 5.39 1.08
CA ILE A 71 -0.80 5.89 0.05
C ILE A 71 -1.54 6.82 -0.92
N PHE A 72 -2.74 6.43 -1.36
CA PHE A 72 -3.57 7.25 -2.23
C PHE A 72 -3.94 8.56 -1.55
N MET A 73 -4.36 8.53 -0.28
CA MET A 73 -4.67 9.74 0.47
C MET A 73 -3.43 10.65 0.64
N LYS A 74 -2.26 10.06 0.91
CA LYS A 74 -0.99 10.82 1.03
C LYS A 74 -0.56 11.44 -0.30
N THR A 75 -0.77 10.75 -1.43
CA THR A 75 -0.42 11.28 -2.76
C THR A 75 -1.46 12.27 -3.30
N ALA A 76 -2.73 12.09 -2.93
CA ALA A 76 -3.82 13.03 -3.22
C ALA A 76 -3.68 14.32 -2.40
N GLN A 77 -3.05 14.26 -1.22
CA GLN A 77 -2.80 15.45 -0.42
C GLN A 77 -1.93 16.44 -1.21
N ALA A 78 -2.53 17.58 -1.52
CA ALA A 78 -1.99 18.59 -2.41
C ALA A 78 -0.89 19.44 -1.78
N HIS A 79 -0.02 18.89 -0.94
CA HIS A 79 1.09 19.62 -0.31
C HIS A 79 2.00 20.29 -1.35
N ARG A 80 2.17 19.65 -2.52
CA ARG A 80 2.90 20.23 -3.67
C ARG A 80 2.26 21.48 -4.28
N ARG A 81 1.00 21.82 -3.95
CA ARG A 81 0.38 23.08 -4.40
C ARG A 81 0.85 24.29 -3.61
N ALA A 82 1.31 24.11 -2.37
CA ALA A 82 1.86 25.23 -1.59
C ALA A 82 3.23 25.67 -2.14
N GLU A 83 3.99 24.77 -2.77
CA GLU A 83 5.29 25.09 -3.38
C GLU A 83 5.16 25.98 -4.63
N THR A 84 4.00 25.98 -5.29
CA THR A 84 3.74 26.85 -6.47
C THR A 84 3.14 28.20 -6.08
N LEU A 85 2.86 28.44 -4.80
CA LEU A 85 2.39 29.72 -4.28
C LEU A 85 3.58 30.52 -3.75
N ILE A 86 3.84 31.67 -4.35
CA ILE A 86 4.93 32.56 -3.96
C ILE A 86 4.41 33.87 -3.40
N PHE A 87 5.09 34.36 -2.37
CA PHE A 87 4.83 35.65 -1.74
C PHE A 87 5.93 36.65 -2.11
N SER A 88 5.58 37.93 -2.17
CA SER A 88 6.58 38.99 -2.33
C SER A 88 7.59 38.97 -1.19
N ARG A 89 8.88 39.12 -1.50
CA ARG A 89 9.96 39.15 -0.50
C ARG A 89 9.84 40.31 0.50
N HIS A 90 9.22 41.41 0.09
CA HIS A 90 9.03 42.60 0.92
C HIS A 90 7.56 43.00 0.89
N ALA A 91 7.03 43.33 2.06
CA ALA A 91 5.75 44.02 2.19
C ALA A 91 6.00 45.53 2.30
N VAL A 92 5.05 46.33 1.83
CA VAL A 92 5.17 47.79 1.80
C VAL A 92 4.00 48.45 2.50
N ILE A 93 4.26 49.57 3.17
CA ILE A 93 3.24 50.45 3.73
C ILE A 93 3.25 51.74 2.92
N ALA A 94 2.14 52.08 2.30
CA ALA A 94 2.01 53.31 1.51
C ALA A 94 0.61 53.89 1.61
N VAL A 95 0.49 55.20 1.37
CA VAL A 95 -0.80 55.88 1.33
C VAL A 95 -1.47 55.61 -0.02
N ARG A 96 -2.68 55.02 0.00
CA ARG A 96 -3.51 54.83 -1.19
C ARG A 96 -4.91 55.35 -0.89
N ASN A 97 -5.42 56.24 -1.74
CA ASN A 97 -6.72 56.91 -1.55
C ASN A 97 -6.84 57.59 -0.16
N GLY A 98 -5.78 58.26 0.29
CA GLY A 98 -5.75 59.00 1.56
C GLY A 98 -5.67 58.15 2.83
N LYS A 99 -5.51 56.82 2.71
CA LYS A 99 -5.38 55.91 3.86
C LYS A 99 -4.05 55.16 3.80
N LEU A 100 -3.41 54.95 4.95
CA LEU A 100 -2.24 54.07 5.06
C LEU A 100 -2.66 52.61 4.84
N CYS A 101 -2.05 51.94 3.86
CA CYS A 101 -2.34 50.55 3.53
C CYS A 101 -1.07 49.70 3.60
N PHE A 102 -1.15 48.56 4.29
CA PHE A 102 -0.14 47.50 4.23
C PHE A 102 -0.45 46.58 3.04
N MET A 103 0.54 46.34 2.18
CA MET A 103 0.37 45.59 0.93
C MET A 103 1.50 44.57 0.75
N PHE A 104 1.14 43.39 0.28
CA PHE A 104 2.05 42.34 -0.18
C PHE A 104 1.47 41.69 -1.44
N ARG A 105 2.31 41.05 -2.25
CA ARG A 105 1.87 40.36 -3.48
C ARG A 105 1.92 38.85 -3.27
N VAL A 106 0.95 38.16 -3.86
CA VAL A 106 0.89 36.69 -3.94
C VAL A 106 0.80 36.31 -5.41
N GLY A 107 1.53 35.28 -5.83
CA GLY A 107 1.52 34.75 -7.18
C GLY A 107 1.37 33.23 -7.19
N ASP A 108 0.64 32.70 -8.18
CA ASP A 108 0.55 31.28 -8.47
C ASP A 108 1.38 30.99 -9.73
N LEU A 109 2.37 30.11 -9.62
CA LEU A 109 3.20 29.67 -10.75
C LEU A 109 2.48 28.68 -11.68
N ARG A 110 1.33 28.13 -11.26
CA ARG A 110 0.60 27.13 -12.04
C ARG A 110 -0.45 27.79 -12.95
N LYS A 111 -0.66 27.22 -14.15
CA LYS A 111 -1.72 27.66 -15.09
C LYS A 111 -3.14 27.29 -14.63
N SER A 112 -3.27 26.35 -13.70
CA SER A 112 -4.58 25.91 -13.18
C SER A 112 -5.08 26.89 -12.12
N MET A 113 -6.34 27.33 -12.24
CA MET A 113 -6.95 28.24 -11.27
C MET A 113 -7.14 27.59 -9.89
N ILE A 114 -6.86 28.36 -8.83
CA ILE A 114 -7.23 28.00 -7.45
C ILE A 114 -8.69 28.40 -7.23
N ILE A 115 -9.55 27.39 -7.03
CA ILE A 115 -10.96 27.60 -6.70
C ILE A 115 -11.08 27.91 -5.20
N SER A 116 -11.88 28.91 -4.83
CA SER A 116 -12.12 29.32 -3.43
C SER A 116 -10.87 29.85 -2.68
N ALA A 117 -10.06 30.68 -3.35
CA ALA A 117 -8.93 31.35 -2.70
C ALA A 117 -9.43 32.38 -1.66
N SER A 118 -8.94 32.27 -0.42
CA SER A 118 -9.14 33.26 0.66
C SER A 118 -7.81 33.57 1.30
N VAL A 119 -7.51 34.85 1.48
CA VAL A 119 -6.31 35.34 2.17
C VAL A 119 -6.75 35.82 3.56
N ARG A 120 -6.10 35.32 4.61
CA ARG A 120 -6.35 35.69 6.01
C ARG A 120 -5.05 36.01 6.70
#